data_AF-A0A2M7KQQ6-F1
#
_entry.id   AF-A0A2M7KQQ6-F1
#
_cell.length_a   1.000
_cell.length_b   1.000
_cell.length_c   1.000
_cell.angle_alpha   90.00
_cell.angle_beta   90.00
_cell.angle_gamma   90.00
#
_symmetry.space_group_name_H-M   'P 1'
#
loop_
_entity.id
_entity.type
_entity.pdbx_description
1 polymer ?
#
loop_
_entity_poly.entity_id
_entity_poly.type
_entity_poly.pdbx_seq_one_letter_code
_entity_poly.pdbx_strand_id
1 'polypeptide(L)'
;PGVELLYNLSQDVEATREFFTKYADRIVFGTDTASGNSPQEAQIRAGLVTRWLETDDEYLVPDEADFLLGPPEDGLMRGLSLPADVLARIYRGNFERLAGSRPILLDRSLAAEECDRIAAEIDALAGRRLEDNHARAAALRLRG
;
A
#
# COMPACT_ATOMS: atom_id res chain seq x y z
N PRO A 1 -1.66 -3.03 0.67
CA PRO A 1 -2.76 -4.00 0.49
C PRO A 1 -3.88 -3.67 1.47
N GLY A 2 -5.12 -3.91 1.08
CA GLY A 2 -6.24 -3.84 2.00
C GLY A 2 -6.16 -4.94 3.06
N VAL A 3 -6.81 -4.70 4.20
CA VAL A 3 -6.79 -5.62 5.36
C VAL A 3 -7.56 -6.91 5.03
N GLU A 4 -8.56 -6.84 4.16
CA GLU A 4 -9.33 -7.99 3.67
C GLU A 4 -8.43 -9.03 3.00
N LEU A 5 -7.42 -8.60 2.24
CA LEU A 5 -6.49 -9.51 1.59
C LEU A 5 -5.71 -10.31 2.62
N LEU A 6 -5.21 -9.62 3.65
CA LEU A 6 -4.42 -10.24 4.71
C LEU A 6 -5.27 -11.20 5.55
N TYR A 7 -6.52 -10.82 5.86
CA TYR A 7 -7.47 -11.69 6.52
C TYR A 7 -7.74 -12.97 5.72
N ASN A 8 -8.05 -12.84 4.43
CA ASN A 8 -8.36 -13.99 3.57
C ASN A 8 -7.18 -14.95 3.44
N LEU A 9 -5.96 -14.40 3.32
CA LEU A 9 -4.74 -15.20 3.27
C LEU A 9 -4.35 -15.80 4.62
N SER A 10 -4.88 -15.28 5.73
CA SER A 10 -4.68 -15.84 7.08
C SER A 10 -5.50 -17.11 7.35
N GLN A 11 -6.41 -17.49 6.44
CA GLN A 11 -7.25 -18.69 6.60
C GLN A 11 -6.51 -19.98 6.25
N ASP A 12 -5.43 -19.89 5.46
CA ASP A 12 -4.53 -20.99 5.13
C ASP A 12 -3.09 -20.46 5.17
N VAL A 13 -2.52 -20.46 6.38
CA VAL A 13 -1.19 -19.89 6.67
C VAL A 13 -0.11 -20.67 5.94
N GLU A 14 -0.20 -22.00 5.91
CA GLU A 14 0.75 -22.87 5.23
C GLU A 14 0.78 -22.59 3.73
N ALA A 15 -0.36 -22.62 3.04
CA ALA A 15 -0.41 -22.37 1.61
C ALA A 15 0.03 -20.94 1.28
N THR A 16 -0.34 -19.97 2.11
CA THR A 16 0.10 -18.57 1.93
C THR A 16 1.60 -18.43 2.13
N ARG A 17 2.17 -19.01 3.19
CA ARG A 17 3.62 -19.01 3.45
C ARG A 17 4.38 -19.66 2.30
N GLU A 18 3.89 -20.79 1.78
CA GLU A 18 4.47 -21.45 0.60
C GLU A 18 4.42 -20.56 -0.64
N PHE A 19 3.30 -19.89 -0.89
CA PHE A 19 3.15 -18.94 -2.00
C PHE A 19 4.15 -17.78 -1.89
N PHE A 20 4.20 -17.12 -0.72
CA PHE A 20 5.10 -15.99 -0.49
C PHE A 20 6.57 -16.39 -0.62
N THR A 21 6.93 -17.59 -0.15
CA THR A 21 8.29 -18.12 -0.28
C THR A 21 8.62 -18.43 -1.74
N LYS A 22 7.72 -19.10 -2.46
CA LYS A 22 7.89 -19.49 -3.86
C LYS A 22 8.02 -18.28 -4.79
N TYR A 23 7.28 -17.20 -4.52
CA TYR A 23 7.26 -15.99 -5.34
C TYR A 23 7.91 -14.79 -4.66
N ALA A 24 8.81 -15.04 -3.70
CA ALA A 24 9.45 -14.00 -2.90
C ALA A 24 10.14 -12.92 -3.74
N ASP A 25 10.61 -13.21 -4.96
CA ASP A 25 11.26 -12.23 -5.85
C ASP A 25 10.27 -11.37 -6.68
N ARG A 26 8.95 -11.59 -6.52
CA ARG A 26 7.88 -10.94 -7.30
C ARG A 26 6.93 -10.08 -6.45
N ILE A 27 7.09 -10.10 -5.13
CA ILE A 27 6.20 -9.42 -4.18
C ILE A 27 6.91 -8.18 -3.63
N VAL A 28 6.20 -7.04 -3.60
CA VAL A 28 6.72 -5.78 -3.05
C VAL A 28 5.84 -5.38 -1.88
N PHE A 29 6.47 -4.90 -0.81
CA PHE A 29 5.77 -4.38 0.36
C PHE A 29 4.96 -3.11 0.05
N GLY A 30 3.82 -2.97 0.71
CA GLY A 30 3.03 -1.74 0.72
C GLY A 30 2.03 -1.75 1.87
N THR A 31 1.42 -0.61 2.17
CA THR A 31 0.50 -0.45 3.32
C THR A 31 -0.92 -0.03 2.94
N ASP A 32 -1.16 0.31 1.67
CA ASP A 32 -2.43 0.90 1.19
C ASP A 32 -2.87 2.14 1.96
N THR A 33 -1.90 2.99 2.31
CA THR A 33 -2.17 4.27 2.98
C THR A 33 -2.36 5.37 1.94
N ALA A 34 -3.35 6.23 2.15
CA ALA A 34 -3.66 7.38 1.30
C ALA A 34 -3.42 8.72 2.01
N SER A 35 -3.42 9.81 1.25
CA SER A 35 -3.18 11.17 1.77
C SER A 35 -4.24 11.65 2.78
N GLY A 36 -5.39 11.00 2.85
CA GLY A 36 -6.42 11.26 3.86
C GLY A 36 -6.13 10.64 5.22
N ASN A 37 -5.16 9.73 5.32
CA ASN A 37 -4.86 9.06 6.58
C ASN A 37 -4.02 9.94 7.51
N SER A 38 -4.34 9.90 8.80
CA SER A 38 -3.47 10.50 9.82
C SER A 38 -2.15 9.69 9.96
N PRO A 39 -1.05 10.29 10.45
CA PRO A 39 0.18 9.55 10.73
C PRO A 39 -0.04 8.35 11.66
N GLN A 40 -0.95 8.47 12.63
CA GLN A 40 -1.33 7.39 13.54
C GLN A 40 -1.98 6.22 12.79
N GLU A 41 -2.95 6.50 11.92
CA GLU A 41 -3.61 5.47 11.09
C GLU A 41 -2.60 4.78 10.16
N ALA A 42 -1.71 5.56 9.54
CA ALA A 42 -0.65 5.03 8.69
C ALA A 42 0.28 4.08 9.47
N GLN A 43 0.65 4.44 10.70
CA GLN A 43 1.48 3.61 11.57
C GLN A 43 0.76 2.32 11.99
N ILE A 44 -0.52 2.39 12.34
CA ILE A 44 -1.34 1.21 12.67
C ILE A 44 -1.41 0.27 11.47
N ARG A 45 -1.68 0.79 10.26
CA ARG A 45 -1.69 -0.02 9.03
C ARG A 45 -0.33 -0.66 8.75
N ALA A 46 0.74 0.10 8.83
CA ALA A 46 2.09 -0.44 8.64
C ALA A 46 2.38 -1.56 9.63
N GLY A 47 2.06 -1.35 10.92
CA GLY A 47 2.25 -2.33 11.98
C GLY A 47 1.44 -3.62 11.77
N LEU A 48 0.22 -3.52 11.24
CA LEU A 48 -0.61 -4.68 10.93
C LEU A 48 0.02 -5.52 9.81
N VAL A 49 0.49 -4.88 8.72
CA VAL A 49 1.14 -5.60 7.61
C VAL A 49 2.45 -6.23 8.06
N THR A 50 3.29 -5.52 8.82
CA THR A 50 4.57 -6.06 9.29
C THR A 50 4.37 -7.20 10.27
N ARG A 51 3.44 -7.07 11.23
CA ARG A 51 3.10 -8.15 12.17
C ARG A 51 2.63 -9.40 11.42
N TRP A 52 1.74 -9.24 10.44
CA TRP A 52 1.25 -10.35 9.62
C TRP A 52 2.37 -11.05 8.84
N LEU A 53 3.38 -10.33 8.35
CA LEU A 53 4.50 -10.93 7.62
C LEU A 53 5.53 -11.61 8.54
N GLU A 54 5.80 -11.03 9.70
CA GLU A 54 6.98 -11.34 10.53
C GLU A 54 6.72 -12.37 11.63
N THR A 55 5.51 -12.39 12.19
CA THR A 55 5.20 -13.23 13.37
C THR A 55 4.31 -14.39 13.00
N ASP A 56 4.18 -15.36 13.90
CA ASP A 56 3.17 -16.42 13.88
C ASP A 56 1.98 -16.07 14.81
N ASP A 57 1.82 -14.79 15.17
CA ASP A 57 0.78 -14.36 16.09
C ASP A 57 -0.61 -14.59 15.51
N GLU A 58 -1.55 -14.94 16.38
CA GLU A 58 -2.98 -14.84 16.12
C GLU A 58 -3.55 -13.61 16.84
N TYR A 59 -4.29 -12.76 16.12
CA TYR A 59 -4.86 -11.54 16.68
C TYR A 59 -6.11 -11.09 15.94
N LEU A 60 -6.98 -10.35 16.64
CA LEU A 60 -8.15 -9.74 16.03
C LEU A 60 -7.75 -8.49 15.23
N VAL A 61 -8.34 -8.31 14.05
CA VAL A 61 -8.24 -7.08 13.28
C VAL A 61 -8.73 -5.91 14.16
N PRO A 62 -7.92 -4.85 14.36
CA PRO A 62 -8.37 -3.66 15.09
C PRO A 62 -9.51 -2.95 14.35
N ASP A 63 -10.48 -2.42 15.09
CA ASP A 63 -11.64 -1.69 14.52
C ASP A 63 -11.20 -0.52 13.62
N GLU A 64 -10.05 0.10 13.93
CA GLU A 64 -9.48 1.22 13.17
C GLU A 64 -8.78 0.79 11.87
N ALA A 65 -8.57 -0.51 11.66
CA ALA A 65 -7.78 -1.04 10.56
C ALA A 65 -8.61 -1.32 9.30
N ASP A 66 -9.93 -1.47 9.39
CA ASP A 66 -10.80 -1.79 8.26
C ASP A 66 -12.02 -0.87 8.20
N PHE A 67 -12.10 -0.06 7.14
CA PHE A 67 -13.21 0.86 6.89
C PHE A 67 -13.97 0.51 5.60
N LEU A 68 -13.52 -0.49 4.84
CA LEU A 68 -13.95 -0.70 3.45
C LEU A 68 -14.71 -2.00 3.24
N LEU A 69 -14.50 -3.04 4.06
CA LEU A 69 -15.24 -4.29 3.96
C LEU A 69 -15.65 -4.75 5.36
N GLY A 70 -16.89 -5.26 5.47
CA GLY A 70 -17.50 -5.60 6.75
C GLY A 70 -16.65 -6.57 7.59
N PRO A 71 -16.94 -6.69 8.90
CA PRO A 71 -16.12 -7.48 9.80
C PRO A 71 -15.98 -8.90 9.27
N PRO A 72 -14.76 -9.43 9.21
CA PRO A 72 -14.58 -10.85 8.94
C PRO A 72 -15.35 -11.67 9.98
N GLU A 73 -15.87 -12.85 9.63
CA GLU A 73 -16.81 -13.62 10.49
C GLU A 73 -16.31 -13.78 11.94
N ASP A 74 -14.99 -13.90 12.13
CA ASP A 74 -14.32 -13.94 13.44
C ASP A 74 -13.27 -12.83 13.65
N GLY A 75 -12.93 -12.05 12.61
CA GLY A 75 -11.89 -11.03 12.65
C GLY A 75 -10.47 -11.57 12.92
N LEU A 76 -10.25 -12.89 12.87
CA LEU A 76 -9.00 -13.50 13.31
C LEU A 76 -7.94 -13.51 12.19
N MET A 77 -6.89 -12.73 12.36
CA MET A 77 -5.69 -12.76 11.53
C MET A 77 -4.62 -13.66 12.13
N ARG A 78 -3.84 -14.28 11.25
CA ARG A 78 -2.73 -15.18 11.60
C ARG A 78 -1.49 -14.79 10.83
N GLY A 79 -0.39 -14.59 11.54
CA GLY A 79 0.88 -14.20 10.95
C GLY A 79 1.54 -15.35 10.18
N LEU A 80 2.35 -14.98 9.18
CA LEU A 80 3.02 -15.90 8.27
C LEU A 80 4.40 -16.34 8.76
N SER A 81 5.03 -15.65 9.70
CA SER A 81 6.40 -15.93 10.16
C SER A 81 7.37 -16.20 8.99
N LEU A 82 7.42 -15.26 8.03
CA LEU A 82 8.23 -15.44 6.83
C LEU A 82 9.74 -15.45 7.17
N PRO A 83 10.55 -16.27 6.49
CA PRO A 83 12.00 -16.26 6.65
C PRO A 83 12.61 -14.87 6.38
N ALA A 84 13.69 -14.54 7.10
CA ALA A 84 14.35 -13.24 7.01
C ALA A 84 14.83 -12.89 5.58
N ASP A 85 15.25 -13.87 4.78
CA ASP A 85 15.65 -13.66 3.40
C ASP A 85 14.45 -13.36 2.47
N VAL A 86 13.28 -13.94 2.75
CA VAL A 86 12.02 -13.62 2.06
C VAL A 86 11.59 -12.20 2.40
N LEU A 87 11.60 -11.84 3.70
CA LEU A 87 11.29 -10.49 4.17
C LEU A 87 12.21 -9.43 3.56
N ALA A 88 13.53 -9.69 3.51
CA ALA A 88 14.50 -8.76 2.92
C ALA A 88 14.21 -8.46 1.44
N ARG A 89 13.74 -9.45 0.68
CA ARG A 89 13.33 -9.29 -0.72
C ARG A 89 12.06 -8.47 -0.84
N ILE A 90 11.04 -8.80 -0.05
CA ILE A 90 9.72 -8.13 -0.08
C ILE A 90 9.83 -6.66 0.37
N TYR A 91 10.55 -6.39 1.46
CA TYR A 91 10.67 -5.05 2.03
C TYR A 91 11.56 -4.10 1.23
N ARG A 92 12.53 -4.63 0.48
CA ARG A 92 13.53 -3.77 -0.18
C ARG A 92 14.01 -4.32 -1.51
N GLY A 93 14.53 -5.54 -1.53
CA GLY A 93 15.29 -6.05 -2.68
C GLY A 93 14.52 -6.00 -4.01
N ASN A 94 13.22 -6.33 -3.98
CA ASN A 94 12.39 -6.29 -5.18
C ASN A 94 12.08 -4.87 -5.66
N PHE A 95 11.83 -3.95 -4.73
CA PHE A 95 11.61 -2.55 -5.08
C PHE A 95 12.87 -1.93 -5.67
N GLU A 96 14.04 -2.16 -5.06
CA GLU A 96 15.32 -1.66 -5.58
C GLU A 96 15.65 -2.23 -6.97
N ARG A 97 15.29 -3.50 -7.23
CA ARG A 97 15.46 -4.11 -8.55
C ARG A 97 14.58 -3.46 -9.63
N LEU A 98 13.42 -2.93 -9.25
CA LEU A 98 12.46 -2.29 -10.17
C LEU A 98 12.72 -0.79 -10.35
N ALA A 99 12.98 -0.08 -9.25
CA ALA A 99 13.04 1.38 -9.20
C ALA A 99 14.48 1.93 -9.08
N GLY A 100 15.46 1.07 -8.80
CA GLY A 100 16.82 1.45 -8.43
C GLY A 100 16.98 1.65 -6.92
N SER A 101 18.23 1.61 -6.45
CA SER A 101 18.58 1.78 -5.02
C SER A 101 18.76 3.24 -4.59
N ARG A 102 18.55 4.18 -5.52
CA ARG A 102 18.64 5.62 -5.26
C ARG A 102 17.44 6.33 -5.89
N PRO A 103 16.83 7.30 -5.20
CA PRO A 103 15.78 8.12 -5.78
C PRO A 103 16.28 8.79 -7.07
N ILE A 104 15.51 8.68 -8.14
CA ILE A 104 15.73 9.43 -9.36
C ILE A 104 15.23 10.86 -9.11
N LEU A 105 16.01 11.85 -9.55
CA LEU A 105 15.59 13.25 -9.44
C LEU A 105 14.27 13.44 -10.21
N LEU A 106 13.28 14.08 -9.57
CA LEU A 106 12.01 14.35 -10.21
C LEU A 106 12.21 15.25 -11.44
N ASP A 107 11.81 14.77 -12.62
CA ASP A 107 11.64 15.63 -13.78
C ASP A 107 10.40 16.49 -13.57
N ARG A 108 10.61 17.76 -13.19
CA ARG A 108 9.53 18.69 -12.87
C ARG A 108 8.65 19.01 -14.09
N SER A 109 9.21 18.99 -15.30
CA SER A 109 8.43 19.26 -16.52
C SER A 109 7.49 18.10 -16.78
N LEU A 110 8.02 16.87 -16.85
CA LEU A 110 7.21 15.67 -17.06
C LEU A 110 6.18 15.48 -15.94
N ALA A 111 6.55 15.73 -14.68
CA ALA A 111 5.61 15.66 -13.57
C ALA A 111 4.47 16.69 -13.69
N ALA A 112 4.77 17.91 -14.15
CA ALA A 112 3.76 18.94 -14.36
C ALA A 112 2.83 18.60 -15.55
N GLU A 113 3.38 18.04 -16.63
CA GLU A 113 2.61 17.54 -17.77
C GLU A 113 1.65 16.42 -17.37
N GLU A 114 2.10 15.47 -16.55
CA GLU A 114 1.26 14.39 -16.04
C GLU A 114 0.17 14.90 -15.08
N CYS A 115 0.50 15.88 -14.24
CA CYS A 115 -0.48 16.54 -13.39
C CYS A 115 -1.56 17.27 -14.22
N ASP A 116 -1.18 17.92 -15.33
CA ASP A 116 -2.16 18.53 -16.24
C ASP A 116 -3.05 17.49 -16.93
N ARG A 117 -2.48 16.35 -17.33
CA ARG A 117 -3.25 15.23 -17.92
C ARG A 117 -4.31 14.73 -16.95
N ILE A 118 -3.92 14.43 -15.71
CA ILE A 118 -4.83 13.99 -14.64
C ILE A 118 -5.88 15.08 -14.36
N ALA A 119 -5.47 16.35 -14.33
CA ALA A 119 -6.39 17.46 -14.12
C ALA A 119 -7.48 17.53 -15.20
N ALA A 120 -7.11 17.33 -16.47
CA ALA A 120 -8.05 17.34 -17.58
C ALA A 120 -9.05 16.16 -17.51
N GLU A 121 -8.60 14.98 -17.09
CA GLU A 121 -9.48 13.83 -16.87
C GLU A 121 -10.49 14.09 -15.74
N ILE A 122 -10.03 14.67 -14.63
CA ILE A 122 -10.90 15.08 -13.51
C ILE A 122 -11.95 16.09 -13.98
N ASP A 123 -11.55 17.10 -14.77
CA ASP A 123 -12.46 18.11 -15.29
C ASP A 123 -13.51 17.51 -16.24
N ALA A 124 -13.11 16.52 -17.06
CA ALA A 124 -14.01 15.81 -17.98
C ALA A 124 -15.03 14.91 -17.27
N LEU A 125 -14.71 14.42 -16.07
CA LEU A 125 -15.58 13.58 -15.25
C LEU A 125 -16.61 14.38 -14.42
N ALA A 126 -16.52 15.72 -14.37
CA ALA A 126 -17.29 16.50 -13.40
C ALA A 126 -18.72 16.87 -13.83
N GLY A 127 -19.69 16.23 -13.18
CA GLY A 127 -20.97 16.85 -12.78
C GLY A 127 -20.84 17.43 -11.36
N ARG A 128 -20.74 18.77 -11.29
CA ARG A 128 -20.46 19.64 -10.12
C ARG A 128 -19.02 19.62 -9.60
N ARG A 129 -18.47 20.85 -9.58
CA ARG A 129 -17.18 21.33 -9.09
C ARG A 129 -16.55 20.43 -8.02
N LEU A 130 -15.51 19.67 -8.41
CA LEU A 130 -14.49 19.22 -7.47
C LEU A 130 -13.81 20.46 -6.92
N GLU A 131 -14.06 20.80 -5.67
CA GLU A 131 -13.75 22.13 -5.16
C GLU A 131 -12.25 22.44 -5.03
N ASP A 132 -11.36 21.50 -5.35
CA ASP A 132 -9.97 21.80 -5.75
C ASP A 132 -9.41 20.68 -6.64
N ASN A 133 -9.10 21.00 -7.90
CA ASN A 133 -8.34 20.09 -8.78
C ASN A 133 -6.88 20.04 -8.29
N HIS A 134 -6.59 19.15 -7.33
CA HIS A 134 -5.28 19.03 -6.70
C HIS A 134 -4.16 18.73 -7.71
N ALA A 135 -4.46 18.03 -8.80
CA ALA A 135 -3.50 17.79 -9.88
C ALA A 135 -3.11 19.11 -10.56
N ARG A 136 -4.08 19.98 -10.90
CA ARG A 136 -3.82 21.32 -11.44
C ARG A 136 -3.01 22.19 -10.46
N ALA A 137 -3.36 22.15 -9.18
CA ALA A 137 -2.60 22.86 -8.15
C ALA A 137 -1.17 22.34 -7.97
N ALA A 138 -0.93 21.04 -8.16
CA ALA A 138 0.40 20.44 -8.16
C ALA A 138 1.20 20.87 -9.40
N ALA A 139 0.59 20.87 -10.59
CA ALA A 139 1.23 21.32 -11.83
C ALA A 139 1.76 22.77 -11.74
N LEU A 140 0.95 23.68 -11.16
CA LEU A 140 1.37 25.07 -10.93
C LEU A 140 2.58 25.16 -9.98
N ARG A 141 2.61 24.37 -8.91
CA ARG A 141 3.74 24.33 -7.96
C ARG A 141 5.00 23.71 -8.54
N LEU A 142 4.87 22.77 -9.47
CA LEU A 142 6.02 22.13 -10.14
C LEU A 142 6.71 23.08 -11.13
N ARG A 143 5.94 24.01 -11.71
CA ARG A 143 6.40 25.02 -12.68
C ARG A 143 6.94 26.30 -12.05
N GLY A 144 6.47 26.65 -10.85
CA GLY A 144 7.03 27.73 -10.01
C GLY A 144 8.28 27.26 -9.27
#